data_AF-A0A540VNR3-F1
#
_entry.id   AF-A0A540VNR3-F1
#
_cell.length_a   1.000
_cell.length_b   1.000
_cell.length_c   1.000
_cell.angle_alpha   90.00
_cell.angle_beta   90.00
_cell.angle_gamma   90.00
#
_symmetry.space_group_name_H-M   'P 1'
#
loop_
_entity.id
_entity.type
_entity.pdbx_description
1 polymer ?
#
loop_
_entity_poly.entity_id
_entity_poly.type
_entity_poly.pdbx_seq_one_letter_code
_entity_poly.pdbx_strand_id
1 'polypeptide(L)' 'LKHSTRTISLRLPEALLERIRIEANKRDMPYQSLIKAWLSEDVEQHRK' A
#
# COMPACT_ATOMS: atom_id res chain seq x y z
N LEU A 1 6.68 -16.47 11.94
CA LEU A 1 5.43 -16.22 12.68
C LEU A 1 4.43 -15.57 11.73
N LYS A 2 3.20 -16.07 11.62
CA LYS A 2 2.17 -15.42 10.79
C LYS A 2 1.62 -14.25 11.60
N HIS A 3 1.99 -13.02 11.23
CA HIS A 3 1.47 -11.83 11.90
C HIS A 3 -0.06 -11.81 11.78
N SER A 4 -0.75 -11.45 12.86
CA SER A 4 -2.20 -11.22 12.80
C SER A 4 -2.48 -10.04 11.87
N THR A 5 -3.56 -10.14 11.10
CA THR A 5 -4.02 -9.05 10.23
C THR A 5 -5.35 -8.52 10.74
N ARG A 6 -5.57 -7.22 10.60
CA ARG A 6 -6.82 -6.55 10.96
C ARG A 6 -7.32 -5.76 9.75
N THR A 7 -8.57 -5.96 9.38
CA THR A 7 -9.21 -5.18 8.33
C THR A 7 -9.48 -3.77 8.83
N ILE A 8 -9.15 -2.78 8.02
CA ILE A 8 -9.44 -1.36 8.25
C ILE A 8 -10.09 -0.77 7.00
N SER A 9 -10.84 0.31 7.18
CA SER A 9 -11.33 1.15 6.09
C SER A 9 -10.51 2.43 6.04
N LEU A 10 -9.99 2.78 4.87
CA LEU A 10 -9.23 4.01 4.63
C LEU A 10 -9.88 4.77 3.47
N ARG A 11 -10.05 6.08 3.62
CA ARG A 11 -10.47 6.95 2.52
C ARG A 11 -9.25 7.59 1.87
N LEU A 12 -9.22 7.58 0.54
CA LEU A 12 -8.16 8.18 -0.27
C LEU A 12 -8.81 9.12 -1.30
N PRO A 13 -8.11 10.20 -1.72
CA PRO A 13 -8.50 10.92 -2.92
C PRO A 13 -8.53 9.99 -4.13
N GLU A 14 -9.55 10.10 -4.96
CA GLU A 14 -9.73 9.23 -6.14
C GLU A 14 -8.53 9.28 -7.08
N ALA A 15 -8.03 10.49 -7.37
CA ALA A 15 -6.85 10.70 -8.21
C ALA A 15 -5.59 10.00 -7.67
N LEU A 16 -5.46 9.85 -6.34
CA LEU A 16 -4.34 9.13 -5.74
C LEU A 16 -4.50 7.62 -5.93
N LEU A 17 -5.71 7.09 -5.70
CA LEU A 17 -5.99 5.67 -5.90
C LEU A 17 -5.69 5.24 -7.34
N GLU A 18 -6.12 6.05 -8.33
CA GLU A 18 -5.86 5.75 -9.74
C GLU A 18 -4.37 5.77 -10.08
N ARG A 19 -3.59 6.71 -9.54
CA ARG A 19 -2.12 6.70 -9.68
C ARG A 19 -1.51 5.43 -9.10
N ILE A 20 -1.94 5.01 -7.91
CA ILE A 20 -1.46 3.77 -7.28
C ILE A 20 -1.78 2.55 -8.17
N ARG A 21 -2.97 2.49 -8.75
CA ARG A 21 -3.36 1.39 -9.66
C ARG A 21 -2.48 1.35 -10.90
N ILE A 22 -2.15 2.50 -11.49
CA ILE A 22 -1.24 2.58 -12.64
C ILE A 22 0.15 2.05 -12.26
N GLU A 23 0.70 2.49 -11.13
CA GLU A 23 2.03 2.03 -10.66
C GLU A 23 2.05 0.55 -10.30
N ALA A 24 0.95 0.03 -9.76
CA ALA A 24 0.81 -1.39 -9.44
C ALA A 24 0.80 -2.25 -10.71
N ASN A 25 0.06 -1.84 -11.74
CA ASN A 25 0.05 -2.53 -13.03
C ASN A 25 1.43 -2.53 -13.70
N LYS A 26 2.17 -1.41 -13.67
CA LYS A 26 3.54 -1.35 -14.19
C LYS A 26 4.50 -2.34 -13.53
N ARG A 27 4.22 -2.70 -12.28
CA ARG A 27 5.01 -3.63 -11.45
C ARG A 27 4.45 -5.05 -11.45
N ASP A 28 3.43 -5.33 -12.28
CA ASP A 28 2.69 -6.60 -12.29
C ASP A 28 2.22 -7.04 -10.88
N MET A 29 1.70 -6.08 -10.12
CA MET A 29 1.31 -6.27 -8.72
C MET A 29 -0.12 -5.79 -8.46
N PRO A 30 -0.90 -6.44 -7.57
CA PRO A 30 -2.15 -5.89 -7.09
C PRO A 30 -1.94 -4.56 -6.34
N TYR A 31 -2.78 -3.56 -6.60
CA TYR A 31 -2.63 -2.23 -5.98
C TYR A 31 -2.72 -2.28 -4.45
N GLN A 32 -3.51 -3.18 -3.86
CA GLN A 32 -3.58 -3.33 -2.41
C GLN A 32 -2.26 -3.87 -1.83
N SER A 33 -1.57 -4.74 -2.56
CA SER A 33 -0.25 -5.25 -2.17
C SER A 33 0.79 -4.14 -2.24
N LEU A 34 0.73 -3.31 -3.29
CA LEU A 34 1.63 -2.15 -3.43
C LEU A 34 1.43 -1.14 -2.30
N ILE A 35 0.17 -0.83 -1.93
CA ILE A 35 -0.13 0.06 -0.79
C ILE A 35 0.51 -0.47 0.49
N LYS A 36 0.40 -1.79 0.76
CA LYS A 36 1.01 -2.39 1.95
C LYS A 36 2.53 -2.30 1.94
N ALA A 37 3.16 -2.52 0.80
CA ALA A 37 4.61 -2.42 0.66
C ALA A 37 5.10 -1.00 0.93
N TRP A 38 4.51 0.00 0.28
CA TRP A 38 4.87 1.41 0.49
C TRP A 38 4.65 1.88 1.93
N LEU A 39 3.52 1.53 2.56
CA LEU A 39 3.28 1.86 3.96
C LEU A 39 4.31 1.21 4.88
N SER A 40 4.70 -0.04 4.63
CA SER A 40 5.71 -0.72 5.42
C SER A 40 7.08 -0.07 5.26
N GLU A 41 7.48 0.26 4.03
CA GLU A 41 8.75 0.93 3.75
C GLU A 41 8.82 2.31 4.42
N ASP A 42 7.77 3.10 4.31
CA ASP A 42 7.69 4.45 4.89
C ASP A 42 7.77 4.42 6.43
N VAL A 43 7.03 3.51 7.08
CA VAL A 43 7.06 3.34 8.54
C VAL A 43 8.46 2.92 9.01
N GLU A 44 9.11 1.98 8.33
CA GLU A 44 10.47 1.52 8.70
C GLU A 44 11.53 2.60 8.46
N GLN A 45 11.34 3.49 7.48
CA GLN A 45 12.21 4.65 7.28
C GLN A 45 12.08 5.68 8.40
N HIS A 46 10.86 5.98 8.85
CA HIS A 46 10.60 6.97 9.92
C HIS A 46 10.86 6.46 11.34
N ARG A 47 11.10 5.14 11.50
CA ARG A 47 11.44 4.53 12.78
C ARG A 47 12.93 4.64 13.14
N LYS A 48 13.79 4.94 12.16
CA LYS A 48 15.24 5.11 12.34
C LYS A 48 15.59 6.51 12.82
#